data_AF-A0A3B8MC57-F1
#
_entry.id   AF-A0A3B8MC57-F1
#
_cell.length_a   1.000
_cell.length_b   1.000
_cell.length_c   1.000
_cell.angle_alpha   90.00
_cell.angle_beta   90.00
_cell.angle_gamma   90.00
#
_symmetry.space_group_name_H-M   'P 1'
#
loop_
_entity.id
_entity.type
_entity.pdbx_description
1 polymer ?
#
loop_
_entity_poly.entity_id
_entity_poly.type
_entity_poly.pdbx_seq_one_letter_code
_entity_poly.pdbx_strand_id
1 'polypeptide(L)'
;PAGVAPCVETVIDDTTIYNLPGPPREVQALFNQSIEGAIAEIYTANRVVLRVAVNLPESELGTILHDVMATHPNTYLKAYVALRKRVEGGQRLPVDIVARDEDEATAGKLLQAALSTFTEMVRQKGSTVEAVED
;
A
#
# COMPACT_ATOMS: atom_id res chain seq x y z
N PRO A 1 -5.18 18.19 24.25
CA PRO A 1 -4.16 17.11 24.15
C PRO A 1 -4.79 15.75 24.44
N ALA A 2 -4.41 14.70 23.71
CA ALA A 2 -4.92 13.34 23.91
C ALA A 2 -4.33 12.64 25.16
N GLY A 3 -3.26 13.21 25.73
CA GLY A 3 -2.60 12.80 26.97
C GLY A 3 -1.60 13.87 27.43
N VAL A 4 -0.72 13.52 28.36
CA VAL A 4 0.22 14.46 29.00
C VAL A 4 1.67 14.26 28.60
N ALA A 5 2.02 13.10 28.05
CA ALA A 5 3.37 12.84 27.57
C ALA A 5 3.59 13.54 26.21
N PRO A 6 4.66 14.34 26.07
CA PRO A 6 4.91 15.07 24.83
C PRO A 6 5.51 14.16 23.75
N CYS A 7 5.49 14.65 22.51
CA CYS A 7 6.42 14.17 21.47
C CYS A 7 7.77 14.87 21.68
N VAL A 8 8.88 14.12 21.62
CA VAL A 8 10.24 14.66 21.69
C VAL A 8 10.95 14.40 20.37
N GLU A 9 11.36 15.47 19.70
CA GLU A 9 12.17 15.44 18.49
C GLU A 9 13.65 15.60 18.84
N THR A 10 14.49 14.72 18.29
CA THR A 10 15.94 14.77 18.40
C THR A 10 16.55 14.68 17.01
N VAL A 11 17.37 15.66 16.64
CA VAL A 11 18.10 15.67 15.36
C VAL A 11 19.57 15.32 15.62
N ILE A 12 20.08 14.32 14.91
CA ILE A 12 21.48 13.88 14.92
C ILE A 12 21.94 13.79 13.47
N ASP A 13 22.83 14.70 13.06
CA ASP A 13 23.26 14.86 11.67
C ASP A 13 22.06 14.99 10.70
N ASP A 14 21.90 14.07 9.75
CA ASP A 14 20.80 13.99 8.78
C ASP A 14 19.62 13.14 9.27
N THR A 15 19.68 12.66 10.51
CA THR A 15 18.68 11.76 11.09
C THR A 15 17.81 12.48 12.11
N THR A 16 16.49 12.43 11.91
CA THR A 16 15.50 12.93 12.87
C THR A 16 14.81 11.76 13.59
N ILE A 17 14.77 11.81 14.92
CA ILE A 17 14.16 10.79 15.79
C ILE A 17 13.00 11.43 16.54
N TYR A 18 11.80 10.87 16.37
CA TYR A 18 10.62 11.25 17.16
C TYR A 18 10.33 10.19 18.22
N ASN A 19 10.35 10.59 19.48
CA ASN A 19 9.89 9.76 20.60
C ASN A 19 8.43 10.10 20.89
N LEU A 20 7.59 9.06 20.90
CA LEU A 20 6.15 9.16 21.11
C LEU A 20 5.73 8.38 22.37
N PRO A 21 4.63 8.77 23.03
CA PRO A 21 4.07 8.00 24.13
C PRO A 21 3.51 6.66 23.65
N GLY A 22 3.33 5.71 24.57
CA GLY A 22 2.85 4.36 24.23
C GLY A 22 1.38 4.25 23.78
N PRO A 23 0.41 4.94 24.41
CA PRO A 23 -1.01 4.75 24.10
C PRO A 23 -1.37 5.09 22.64
N PRO A 24 -2.05 4.20 21.88
CA PRO A 24 -2.31 4.41 20.45
C PRO A 24 -3.06 5.71 20.12
N ARG A 25 -4.00 6.11 20.98
CA ARG A 25 -4.75 7.38 20.81
C ARG A 25 -3.85 8.60 20.94
N GLU A 26 -2.85 8.54 21.82
CA GLU A 26 -1.88 9.63 22.01
C GLU A 26 -0.88 9.68 20.86
N VAL A 27 -0.36 8.52 20.44
CA VAL A 27 0.50 8.37 19.26
C VAL A 27 -0.16 8.99 18.03
N GLN A 28 -1.40 8.62 17.73
CA GLN A 28 -2.09 9.10 16.54
C GLN A 28 -2.33 10.61 16.57
N ALA A 29 -2.72 11.16 17.72
CA ALA A 29 -2.92 12.60 17.86
C ALA A 29 -1.61 13.38 17.65
N LEU A 30 -0.51 12.91 18.25
CA LEU A 30 0.80 13.55 18.12
C LEU A 30 1.39 13.39 16.72
N PHE A 31 1.20 12.23 16.08
CA PHE A 31 1.63 11.99 14.70
C PHE A 31 0.98 12.99 13.75
N ASN A 32 -0.36 13.08 13.75
CA ASN A 32 -1.10 13.99 12.88
C ASN A 32 -0.73 15.46 13.14
N GLN A 33 -0.50 15.82 14.41
CA GLN A 33 -0.21 17.20 14.78
C GLN A 33 1.24 17.63 14.48
N SER A 34 2.22 16.72 14.64
CA SER A 34 3.63 17.11 14.80
C SER A 34 4.58 16.41 13.82
N ILE A 35 4.17 15.29 13.22
CA ILE A 35 5.08 14.45 12.41
C ILE A 35 4.59 14.33 10.96
N GLU A 36 3.28 14.31 10.73
CA GLU A 36 2.68 14.14 9.40
C GLU A 36 3.23 15.13 8.38
N GLY A 37 3.32 16.42 8.74
CA GLY A 37 3.86 17.46 7.87
C GLY A 37 5.34 17.23 7.50
N ALA A 38 6.18 16.92 8.49
CA ALA A 38 7.60 16.65 8.24
C ALA A 38 7.81 15.42 7.33
N ILE A 39 7.01 14.37 7.50
CA ILE A 39 7.04 13.21 6.60
C ILE A 39 6.57 13.59 5.19
N ALA A 40 5.53 14.41 5.07
CA ALA A 40 5.00 14.86 3.79
C ALA A 40 6.02 15.68 2.98
N GLU A 41 6.86 16.49 3.64
CA GLU A 41 7.94 17.22 2.99
C GLU A 41 9.02 16.29 2.40
N ILE A 42 9.23 15.12 2.99
CA ILE A 42 10.19 14.10 2.51
C ILE A 42 9.58 13.25 1.40
N TYR A 43 8.29 12.91 1.50
CA TYR A 43 7.56 12.11 0.52
C TYR A 43 6.83 12.97 -0.50
N THR A 44 7.58 13.44 -1.51
CA THR A 44 7.07 14.32 -2.56
C THR A 44 6.33 13.60 -3.70
N ALA A 45 6.42 12.27 -3.77
CA ALA A 45 5.81 11.52 -4.87
C ALA A 45 4.28 11.39 -4.70
N ASN A 46 3.56 11.69 -5.78
CA ASN A 46 2.15 11.37 -5.91
C ASN A 46 1.94 9.86 -5.89
N ARG A 47 0.80 9.42 -5.33
CA ARG A 47 0.44 8.01 -5.20
C ARG A 47 -0.95 7.77 -5.76
N VAL A 48 -1.05 6.83 -6.70
CA VAL A 48 -2.33 6.31 -7.20
C VAL A 48 -2.51 4.89 -6.67
N VAL A 49 -3.71 4.56 -6.20
CA VAL A 49 -4.04 3.26 -5.61
C VAL A 49 -5.29 2.70 -6.27
N LEU A 50 -5.26 1.40 -6.56
CA LEU A 50 -6.41 0.63 -7.01
C LEU A 50 -6.49 -0.66 -6.20
N ARG A 51 -7.68 -0.94 -5.66
CA ARG A 51 -7.97 -2.23 -5.04
C ARG A 51 -8.71 -3.13 -6.02
N VAL A 52 -8.21 -4.36 -6.15
CA VAL A 52 -8.85 -5.43 -6.91
C VAL A 52 -9.01 -6.66 -6.05
N ALA A 53 -9.77 -7.65 -6.51
CA ALA A 53 -9.86 -8.96 -5.88
C ALA A 53 -9.60 -10.08 -6.88
N VAL A 54 -9.01 -11.16 -6.38
CA VAL A 54 -8.73 -12.36 -7.17
C VAL A 54 -9.16 -13.62 -6.42
N ASN A 55 -9.47 -14.67 -7.18
CA ASN A 55 -9.70 -16.00 -6.64
C ASN A 55 -8.47 -16.88 -6.85
N LEU A 56 -7.44 -16.67 -6.03
CA LEU A 56 -6.22 -17.46 -6.00
C LEU A 56 -5.76 -17.67 -4.55
N PRO A 57 -5.12 -18.80 -4.21
CA PRO A 57 -4.45 -18.98 -2.93
C PRO A 57 -3.28 -18.00 -2.79
N GLU A 58 -3.02 -17.57 -1.54
CA GLU A 58 -1.93 -16.63 -1.23
C GLU A 58 -0.57 -17.13 -1.73
N SER A 59 -0.32 -18.44 -1.64
CA SER A 59 0.92 -19.07 -2.09
C SER A 59 1.19 -18.90 -3.58
N GLU A 60 0.15 -18.89 -4.41
CA GLU A 60 0.29 -18.65 -5.86
C GLU A 60 0.34 -17.17 -6.19
N LEU A 61 -0.44 -16.38 -5.46
CA LEU A 61 -0.50 -14.94 -5.66
C LEU A 61 0.83 -14.27 -5.30
N GLY A 62 1.51 -14.72 -4.24
CA GLY A 62 2.77 -14.14 -3.78
C GLY A 62 3.83 -14.03 -4.89
N THR A 63 4.03 -15.09 -5.68
CA THR A 63 4.95 -15.06 -6.84
C THR A 63 4.53 -14.02 -7.87
N ILE A 64 3.24 -13.94 -8.19
CA ILE A 64 2.71 -12.94 -9.13
C ILE A 64 2.98 -11.52 -8.63
N LEU A 65 2.74 -11.24 -7.34
CA LEU A 65 2.98 -9.90 -6.78
C LEU A 65 4.47 -9.52 -6.93
N HIS A 66 5.37 -10.44 -6.62
CA HIS A 66 6.80 -10.21 -6.74
C HIS A 66 7.24 -9.95 -8.18
N ASP A 67 6.77 -10.77 -9.13
CA ASP A 67 7.12 -10.63 -10.54
C ASP A 67 6.60 -9.33 -11.15
N VAL A 68 5.37 -8.91 -10.79
CA VAL A 68 4.82 -7.62 -11.22
C VAL A 68 5.64 -6.46 -10.66
N MET A 69 5.99 -6.48 -9.37
CA MET A 69 6.83 -5.43 -8.78
C MET A 69 8.24 -5.39 -9.37
N ALA A 70 8.80 -6.54 -9.76
CA ALA A 70 10.09 -6.61 -10.44
C ALA A 70 10.01 -6.05 -11.88
N THR A 71 8.90 -6.30 -12.57
CA THR A 71 8.67 -5.84 -13.95
C THR A 71 8.33 -4.35 -14.02
N HIS A 72 7.61 -3.85 -13.02
CA HIS A 72 7.15 -2.45 -12.94
C HIS A 72 7.74 -1.78 -11.70
N PRO A 73 8.98 -1.27 -11.76
CA PRO A 73 9.55 -0.45 -10.69
C PRO A 73 8.62 0.72 -10.33
N ASN A 74 8.76 1.22 -9.10
CA ASN A 74 7.87 2.24 -8.51
C ASN A 74 6.42 1.81 -8.27
N THR A 75 6.14 0.52 -8.42
CA THR A 75 4.87 -0.08 -7.96
C THR A 75 5.05 -0.92 -6.71
N TYR A 76 3.98 -1.06 -5.95
CA TYR A 76 3.91 -1.94 -4.79
C TYR A 76 2.57 -2.66 -4.81
N LEU A 77 2.60 -3.99 -4.72
CA LEU A 77 1.41 -4.81 -4.68
C LEU A 77 1.33 -5.54 -3.35
N LYS A 78 0.15 -5.52 -2.73
CA LYS A 78 -0.07 -6.16 -1.43
C LYS A 78 -1.41 -6.86 -1.35
N ALA A 79 -1.39 -8.15 -1.06
CA ALA A 79 -2.58 -8.91 -0.73
C ALA A 79 -3.02 -8.70 0.74
N TYR A 80 -4.32 -8.61 0.97
CA TYR A 80 -4.91 -8.45 2.30
C TYR A 80 -5.58 -9.74 2.75
N VAL A 81 -4.75 -10.69 3.21
CA VAL A 81 -5.19 -12.03 3.63
C VAL A 81 -6.25 -11.98 4.72
N ALA A 82 -6.13 -11.03 5.66
CA ALA A 82 -7.11 -10.82 6.73
C ALA A 82 -8.48 -10.35 6.22
N LEU A 83 -8.55 -9.75 5.02
CA LEU A 83 -9.78 -9.27 4.40
C LEU A 83 -10.39 -10.28 3.41
N ARG A 84 -9.82 -11.48 3.30
CA ARG A 84 -10.32 -12.52 2.40
C ARG A 84 -11.76 -12.91 2.76
N LYS A 85 -12.60 -13.08 1.75
CA LYS A 85 -13.95 -13.64 1.91
C LYS A 85 -14.01 -15.01 1.23
N ARG A 86 -14.62 -16.00 1.87
CA ARG A 86 -14.94 -17.27 1.20
C ARG A 86 -16.15 -17.05 0.30
N VAL A 87 -16.09 -17.57 -0.90
CA VAL A 87 -17.17 -17.52 -1.89
C VAL A 87 -17.35 -18.90 -2.52
N GLU A 88 -18.46 -19.12 -3.21
CA GLU A 88 -18.63 -20.33 -4.01
C GLU A 88 -17.53 -20.40 -5.07
N GLY A 89 -16.85 -21.54 -5.18
CA GLY A 89 -15.71 -21.70 -6.09
C GLY A 89 -14.36 -21.17 -5.58
N GLY A 90 -14.24 -20.73 -4.33
CA GLY A 90 -12.93 -20.44 -3.71
C GLY A 90 -12.94 -19.28 -2.71
N GLN A 91 -12.18 -18.23 -3.03
CA GLN A 91 -12.06 -17.03 -2.21
C GLN A 91 -12.05 -15.75 -3.04
N ARG A 92 -12.34 -14.65 -2.37
CA ARG A 92 -12.14 -13.29 -2.86
C ARG A 92 -11.04 -12.67 -2.01
N LEU A 93 -9.82 -12.63 -2.54
CA LEU A 93 -8.64 -12.08 -1.86
C LEU A 93 -8.34 -10.68 -2.40
N PRO A 94 -8.49 -9.62 -1.58
CA PRO A 94 -8.19 -8.26 -2.02
C PRO A 94 -6.70 -8.02 -2.20
N VAL A 95 -6.34 -7.22 -3.20
CA VAL A 95 -4.99 -6.81 -3.53
C VAL A 95 -5.00 -5.31 -3.84
N ASP A 96 -4.12 -4.56 -3.19
CA ASP A 96 -3.84 -3.17 -3.58
C ASP A 96 -2.70 -3.16 -4.59
N ILE A 97 -2.91 -2.42 -5.68
CA ILE A 97 -1.89 -2.04 -6.64
C ILE A 97 -1.64 -0.55 -6.44
N VAL A 98 -0.42 -0.23 -6.01
CA VAL A 98 0.00 1.14 -5.71
C VAL A 98 1.08 1.51 -6.71
N ALA A 99 0.96 2.68 -7.34
CA ALA A 99 2.02 3.27 -8.14
C ALA A 99 2.38 4.64 -7.58
N ARG A 100 3.67 4.99 -7.69
CA ARG A 100 4.20 6.27 -7.23
C ARG A 100 5.04 6.93 -8.31
N ASP A 101 4.88 8.23 -8.45
CA ASP A 101 5.68 9.07 -9.34
C ASP A 101 5.56 10.54 -8.89
N GLU A 102 6.47 11.41 -9.30
CA GLU A 102 6.35 12.85 -9.04
C GLU A 102 5.18 13.46 -9.83
N ASP A 103 4.82 12.89 -10.98
CA ASP A 103 3.65 13.27 -11.77
C ASP A 103 2.50 12.27 -11.60
N GLU A 104 1.34 12.75 -11.15
CA GLU A 104 0.16 11.92 -10.93
C GLU A 104 -0.30 11.19 -12.21
N ALA A 105 -0.21 11.84 -13.38
CA ALA A 105 -0.59 11.22 -14.64
C ALA A 105 0.36 10.06 -15.01
N THR A 106 1.64 10.21 -14.71
CA THR A 106 2.66 9.16 -14.89
C THR A 106 2.45 8.01 -13.90
N ALA A 107 2.17 8.30 -12.63
CA ALA A 107 1.79 7.29 -11.65
C ALA A 107 0.54 6.51 -12.08
N GLY A 108 -0.46 7.19 -12.67
CA GLY A 108 -1.64 6.56 -13.24
C GLY A 108 -1.31 5.58 -14.38
N LYS A 109 -0.41 5.97 -15.30
CA LYS A 109 0.05 5.07 -16.38
C LYS A 109 0.80 3.85 -15.84
N LEU A 110 1.66 4.04 -14.84
CA LEU A 110 2.38 2.96 -14.17
C LEU A 110 1.41 1.97 -13.51
N LEU A 111 0.38 2.48 -12.83
CA LEU A 111 -0.65 1.64 -12.23
C LEU A 111 -1.38 0.80 -13.29
N GLN A 112 -1.76 1.40 -14.41
CA GLN A 112 -2.44 0.68 -15.49
C GLN A 112 -1.54 -0.39 -16.13
N ALA A 113 -0.26 -0.10 -16.32
CA ALA A 113 0.70 -1.07 -16.83
C ALA A 113 0.86 -2.27 -15.86
N ALA A 114 1.02 -2.00 -14.57
CA ALA A 114 1.13 -3.03 -13.54
C ALA A 114 -0.16 -3.85 -13.41
N LEU A 115 -1.33 -3.19 -13.45
CA LEU A 115 -2.63 -3.85 -13.48
C LEU A 115 -2.74 -4.79 -14.69
N SER A 116 -2.37 -4.33 -15.88
CA SER A 116 -2.44 -5.17 -17.09
C SER A 116 -1.57 -6.41 -16.97
N THR A 117 -0.33 -6.30 -16.48
CA THR A 117 0.55 -7.46 -16.27
C THR A 117 0.00 -8.38 -15.18
N PHE A 118 -0.47 -7.81 -14.07
CA PHE A 118 -1.09 -8.56 -12.98
C PHE A 118 -2.30 -9.37 -13.47
N THR A 119 -3.21 -8.73 -14.21
CA THR A 119 -4.39 -9.37 -14.79
C THR A 119 -4.03 -10.51 -15.72
N GLU A 120 -3.00 -10.34 -16.56
CA GLU A 120 -2.56 -11.41 -17.46
C GLU A 120 -1.98 -12.60 -16.69
N MET A 121 -1.14 -12.36 -15.68
CA MET A 121 -0.56 -13.44 -14.86
C MET A 121 -1.62 -14.18 -14.03
N VAL A 122 -2.61 -13.46 -13.50
CA VAL A 122 -3.76 -14.05 -12.79
C VAL A 122 -4.61 -14.91 -13.75
N ARG A 123 -4.81 -14.42 -14.98
CA ARG A 123 -5.53 -15.16 -16.03
C ARG A 123 -4.82 -16.45 -16.41
N GLN A 124 -3.48 -16.44 -16.49
CA GLN A 124 -2.69 -17.65 -16.76
C GLN A 124 -2.81 -18.72 -15.66
N LYS A 125 -3.20 -18.33 -14.44
CA LYS A 125 -3.56 -19.24 -13.35
C LYS A 125 -5.02 -19.68 -13.35
N GLY A 126 -5.80 -19.33 -14.38
CA GLY A 126 -7.22 -19.69 -14.50
C GLY A 126 -8.15 -18.87 -13.60
N SER A 127 -7.69 -17.72 -13.11
CA SER A 127 -8.49 -16.82 -12.29
C SER A 127 -8.77 -15.49 -13.01
N THR A 128 -9.57 -14.63 -12.40
CA THR A 128 -9.91 -13.31 -12.95
C THR A 128 -9.71 -12.22 -11.91
N VAL A 129 -9.49 -11.00 -12.40
CA VAL A 129 -9.36 -9.80 -11.57
C VAL A 129 -10.70 -9.08 -11.55
N GLU A 130 -11.22 -8.87 -10.36
CA GLU A 130 -12.46 -8.14 -10.12
C GLU A 130 -12.12 -6.75 -9.55
N ALA A 131 -12.73 -5.69 -10.08
CA ALA A 131 -12.63 -4.38 -9.46
C ALA A 131 -13.36 -4.39 -8.12
N VAL A 132 -12.74 -3.84 -7.08
CA VAL A 132 -13.41 -3.62 -5.80
C VAL A 132 -13.80 -2.16 -5.76
N GLU A 133 -15.10 -1.88 -5.87
CA GLU A 133 -15.63 -0.57 -5.50
C GLU A 133 -15.62 -0.46 -3.96
N ASP A 134 -15.17 0.68 -3.45
CA ASP A 134 -15.18 1.00 -2.01
C ASP A 134 -16.60 1.26 -1.50
#